data_AF-A0A2P2IIS9-F1
#
_entry.id   AF-A0A2P2IIS9-F1
#
_cell.length_a   1.000
_cell.length_b   1.000
_cell.length_c   1.000
_cell.angle_alpha   90.00
_cell.angle_beta   90.00
_cell.angle_gamma   90.00
#
_symmetry.space_group_name_H-M   'P 1'
#
loop_
_entity.id
_entity.type
_entity.pdbx_description
1 polymer ?
#
loop_
_entity_poly.entity_id
_entity_poly.type
_entity_poly.pdbx_seq_one_letter_code
_entity_poly.pdbx_strand_id
1 'polypeptide(L)'
;MIALQEKIGEEWKKKEKKGSAGLLEETQRMEKLGQSLIEFCDSFQFPGETEKVEEAMGQVAELSEICQRMEEGLVPLQQQIREVFHRIVRSRTEVLELLDHAGKVSQTLM
;
A
#
# COMPACT_ATOMS: atom_id res chain seq x y z
N MET A 1 -11.44 22.48 -20.29
CA MET A 1 -11.13 21.04 -20.23
C MET A 1 -9.64 20.77 -20.05
N ILE A 2 -8.75 21.47 -20.77
CA ILE A 2 -7.27 21.33 -20.71
C ILE A 2 -6.69 21.56 -19.29
N ALA A 3 -7.14 22.60 -18.59
CA ALA A 3 -6.61 22.94 -17.25
C ALA A 3 -6.82 21.85 -16.18
N LEU A 4 -7.89 21.04 -16.29
CA LEU A 4 -8.12 19.93 -15.37
C LEU A 4 -7.20 18.76 -15.67
N GLN A 5 -6.97 18.46 -16.95
CA GLN A 5 -6.04 17.40 -17.38
C GLN A 5 -4.59 17.76 -17.03
N GLU A 6 -4.19 19.01 -17.18
CA GLU A 6 -2.87 19.50 -16.75
C GLU A 6 -2.70 19.38 -15.23
N LYS A 7 -3.70 19.81 -14.45
CA LYS A 7 -3.67 19.68 -12.98
C LYS A 7 -3.63 18.23 -12.51
N ILE A 8 -4.35 17.33 -13.19
CA ILE A 8 -4.26 15.89 -12.93
C ILE A 8 -2.84 15.37 -13.23
N GLY A 9 -2.26 15.76 -14.38
CA GLY A 9 -0.90 15.35 -14.77
C GLY A 9 0.19 15.85 -13.81
N GLU A 10 0.07 17.09 -13.32
CA GLU A 10 1.00 17.63 -12.32
C GLU A 10 0.90 16.91 -10.97
N GLU A 11 -0.31 16.64 -10.49
CA GLU A 11 -0.53 15.90 -9.25
C GLU A 11 -0.05 14.45 -9.35
N TRP A 12 -0.18 13.83 -10.53
CA TRP A 12 0.34 12.49 -10.81
C TRP A 12 1.88 12.47 -10.77
N LYS A 13 2.55 13.45 -11.42
CA LYS A 13 4.02 13.61 -11.36
C LYS A 13 4.56 13.90 -9.96
N LYS A 14 3.81 14.62 -9.11
CA LYS A 14 4.20 14.85 -7.71
C LYS A 14 4.10 13.58 -6.86
N LYS A 15 3.11 12.71 -7.13
CA LYS A 15 3.01 11.40 -6.47
C LYS A 15 4.14 10.46 -6.86
N GLU A 16 4.59 10.48 -8.11
CA GLU A 16 5.71 9.67 -8.58
C GLU A 16 7.04 10.00 -7.88
N LYS A 17 7.24 11.26 -7.48
CA LYS A 17 8.44 11.71 -6.74
C LYS A 17 8.45 11.32 -5.26
N LYS A 18 7.30 10.97 -4.68
CA LYS A 18 7.23 10.34 -3.35
C LYS A 18 7.33 8.84 -3.59
N GLY A 19 8.56 8.33 -3.56
CA GLY A 19 8.89 6.94 -3.83
C GLY A 19 7.79 5.99 -3.36
N SER A 20 7.30 5.18 -4.30
CA SER A 20 6.34 4.09 -4.15
C SER A 20 5.93 3.83 -2.70
N ALA A 21 4.77 4.37 -2.29
CA ALA A 21 4.15 4.09 -1.00
C ALA A 21 3.52 2.68 -0.96
N GLY A 22 4.27 1.67 -1.38
CA GLY A 22 3.85 0.29 -1.42
C GLY A 22 4.73 -0.54 -0.52
N LEU A 23 4.16 -1.03 0.59
CA LEU A 23 4.76 -2.03 1.49
C LEU A 23 4.97 -3.41 0.82
N LEU A 24 4.87 -3.48 -0.52
CA LEU A 24 4.94 -4.72 -1.27
C LEU A 24 6.35 -5.32 -1.19
N GLU A 25 7.37 -4.48 -1.29
CA GLU A 25 8.76 -4.91 -1.16
C GLU A 25 9.03 -5.42 0.26
N GLU A 26 8.62 -4.69 1.28
CA GLU A 26 8.71 -5.11 2.69
C GLU A 26 7.98 -6.44 2.92
N THR A 27 6.76 -6.58 2.38
CA THR A 27 5.97 -7.82 2.53
C THR A 27 6.67 -9.01 1.87
N GLN A 28 7.21 -8.84 0.66
CA GLN A 28 7.93 -9.91 -0.05
C GLN A 28 9.24 -10.29 0.65
N ARG A 29 9.98 -9.32 1.18
CA ARG A 29 11.21 -9.60 1.94
C ARG A 29 10.89 -10.27 3.27
N MET A 30 9.85 -9.81 3.98
CA MET A 30 9.37 -10.42 5.21
C MET A 30 8.97 -11.88 5.01
N GLU A 31 8.25 -12.20 3.93
CA GLU A 31 7.86 -13.58 3.58
C GLU A 31 9.09 -14.47 3.37
N LYS A 32 10.08 -14.01 2.61
CA LYS A 32 11.32 -14.78 2.36
C LYS A 32 12.12 -15.04 3.62
N LEU A 33 12.33 -14.01 4.45
CA LEU A 33 13.05 -14.15 5.71
C LEU A 33 12.28 -15.05 6.68
N GLY A 34 10.96 -14.89 6.77
CA GLY A 34 10.10 -15.75 7.58
C GLY A 34 10.24 -17.22 7.18
N GLN A 35 10.20 -17.51 5.88
CA GLN A 35 10.38 -18.87 5.37
C GLN A 35 11.76 -19.44 5.71
N SER A 36 12.84 -18.66 5.50
CA SER A 36 14.21 -19.08 5.85
C SER A 36 14.38 -19.35 7.35
N LEU A 37 13.79 -18.51 8.21
CA LEU A 37 13.86 -18.68 9.66
C LEU A 37 13.05 -19.88 10.15
N ILE A 38 11.94 -20.21 9.49
CA ILE A 38 11.17 -21.44 9.74
C ILE A 38 12.04 -22.66 9.39
N GLU A 39 12.68 -22.67 8.21
CA GLU A 39 13.56 -23.75 7.79
C GLU A 39 14.78 -23.93 8.70
N PHE A 40 15.35 -22.82 9.19
CA PHE A 40 16.38 -22.84 10.22
C PHE A 40 15.86 -23.51 11.50
N CYS A 41 14.69 -23.12 11.99
CA CYS A 41 14.10 -23.71 13.20
C CYS A 41 13.85 -25.22 13.05
N ASP A 42 13.34 -25.65 11.89
CA ASP A 42 13.02 -27.06 11.61
C ASP A 42 14.26 -27.95 11.50
N SER A 43 15.38 -27.39 11.02
CA SER A 43 16.64 -28.10 10.83
C SER A 43 17.64 -27.94 11.99
N PHE A 44 17.34 -27.08 12.96
CA PHE A 44 18.22 -26.79 14.08
C PHE A 44 18.46 -28.04 14.95
N GLN A 45 19.73 -28.29 15.27
CA GLN A 45 20.15 -29.33 16.20
C GLN A 45 21.12 -28.72 17.20
N PHE A 46 20.98 -29.06 18.48
CA PHE A 46 21.89 -28.57 19.51
C PHE A 46 23.08 -29.51 19.70
N PRO A 47 24.32 -29.00 19.83
CA PRO A 47 24.71 -27.59 19.68
C PRO A 47 24.66 -27.12 18.21
N GLY A 48 24.20 -25.89 18.00
CA GLY A 48 24.04 -25.31 16.67
C GLY A 48 25.37 -25.05 15.97
N GLU A 49 25.39 -25.20 14.65
CA GLU A 49 26.52 -24.84 13.80
C GLU A 49 26.70 -23.31 13.80
N THR A 50 27.89 -22.83 14.18
CA THR A 50 28.17 -21.40 14.40
C THR A 50 27.75 -20.53 13.22
N GLU A 51 28.10 -20.93 12.00
CA GLU A 51 27.78 -20.19 10.78
C GLU A 51 26.26 -20.05 10.57
N LYS A 52 25.50 -21.15 10.76
CA LYS A 52 24.04 -21.12 10.64
C LYS A 52 23.38 -20.27 11.72
N VAL A 53 23.92 -20.29 12.94
CA VAL A 53 23.42 -19.46 14.04
C VAL A 53 23.68 -17.97 13.77
N GLU A 54 24.87 -17.62 13.27
CA GLU A 54 25.21 -16.25 12.89
C GLU A 54 24.35 -15.76 11.72
N GLU A 55 24.11 -16.59 10.71
CA GLU A 55 23.19 -16.28 9.61
C GLU A 55 21.77 -16.01 10.11
N ALA A 56 21.23 -16.90 10.96
CA ALA A 56 19.91 -16.72 11.55
C ALA A 56 19.81 -15.43 12.38
N MET A 57 20.86 -15.06 13.13
CA MET A 57 20.90 -13.78 13.85
C MET A 57 20.84 -12.58 12.89
N GLY A 58 21.56 -12.63 11.76
CA GLY A 58 21.48 -11.60 10.72
C GLY A 58 20.08 -11.48 10.11
N GLN A 59 19.44 -12.61 9.80
CA GLN A 59 18.09 -12.65 9.27
C GLN A 59 17.05 -12.10 10.25
N VAL A 60 17.19 -12.39 11.55
CA VAL A 60 16.33 -11.82 12.60
C VAL A 60 16.50 -10.29 12.69
N ALA A 61 17.73 -9.79 12.59
CA ALA A 61 18.00 -8.35 12.59
C ALA A 61 17.35 -7.67 11.36
N GLU A 62 17.51 -8.25 10.16
CA GLU A 62 16.87 -7.73 8.95
C GLU A 62 15.33 -7.75 9.05
N LEU A 63 14.76 -8.83 9.59
CA LEU A 63 13.33 -8.94 9.82
C LEU A 63 12.81 -7.85 10.75
N SER A 64 13.55 -7.54 11.83
CA SER A 64 13.23 -6.45 12.75
C SER A 64 13.18 -5.09 12.04
N GLU A 65 14.13 -4.81 11.16
CA GLU A 65 14.14 -3.57 10.38
C GLU A 65 12.97 -3.50 9.40
N ILE A 66 12.61 -4.61 8.76
CA ILE A 66 11.46 -4.67 7.86
C ILE A 66 10.17 -4.42 8.64
N CYS A 67 9.99 -5.02 9.81
CA CYS A 67 8.82 -4.78 10.66
C CYS A 67 8.70 -3.30 11.04
N GLN A 68 9.82 -2.64 11.37
CA GLN A 68 9.82 -1.20 11.64
C GLN A 68 9.39 -0.38 10.42
N ARG A 69 9.97 -0.66 9.24
CA ARG A 69 9.58 0.03 7.99
C ARG A 69 8.10 -0.19 7.64
N MET A 70 7.58 -1.40 7.90
CA MET A 70 6.16 -1.70 7.74
C MET A 70 5.29 -0.87 8.68
N GLU A 71 5.63 -0.80 9.96
CA GLU A 71 4.89 0.01 10.95
C GLU A 71 4.84 1.49 10.54
N GLU A 72 5.97 2.04 10.09
CA GLU A 72 6.07 3.42 9.60
C GLU A 72 5.25 3.65 8.31
N GLY A 73 5.18 2.67 7.40
CA GLY A 73 4.50 2.79 6.12
C GLY A 73 2.99 2.45 6.13
N LEU A 74 2.50 1.72 7.13
CA LEU A 74 1.10 1.29 7.21
C LEU A 74 0.14 2.48 7.39
N VAL A 75 0.49 3.45 8.24
CA VAL A 75 -0.35 4.63 8.49
C VAL A 75 -0.50 5.49 7.22
N PRO A 76 0.58 5.87 6.51
CA PRO A 76 0.48 6.54 5.21
C PRO A 76 -0.33 5.76 4.17
N LEU A 77 -0.18 4.44 4.11
CA LEU A 77 -0.95 3.60 3.19
C LEU A 77 -2.45 3.65 3.51
N GLN A 78 -2.83 3.52 4.79
CA GLN A 78 -4.21 3.63 5.25
C GLN A 78 -4.82 4.99 4.88
N GLN A 79 -4.08 6.08 5.07
CA GLN A 79 -4.54 7.43 4.70
C GLN A 79 -4.81 7.54 3.20
N GLN A 80 -3.91 7.02 2.37
CA GLN A 80 -4.10 7.01 0.91
C GLN A 80 -5.32 6.20 0.47
N ILE A 81 -5.52 5.01 1.06
CA ILE A 81 -6.71 4.18 0.80
C ILE A 81 -7.98 4.96 1.16
N ARG A 82 -7.99 5.61 2.32
CA ARG A 82 -9.12 6.42 2.79
C ARG A 82 -9.41 7.59 1.85
N GLU A 83 -8.38 8.30 1.39
CA GLU A 83 -8.52 9.41 0.43
C GLU A 83 -9.13 8.92 -0.88
N VAL A 84 -8.62 7.82 -1.44
CA VAL A 84 -9.15 7.23 -2.68
C VAL A 84 -10.60 6.80 -2.49
N PHE A 85 -10.93 6.14 -1.38
CA PHE A 85 -12.28 5.74 -1.06
C PHE A 85 -13.23 6.94 -0.99
N HIS A 86 -12.86 8.01 -0.27
CA HIS A 86 -13.67 9.22 -0.21
C HIS A 86 -13.88 9.88 -1.57
N ARG A 87 -12.85 9.90 -2.43
CA ARG A 87 -12.97 10.40 -3.81
C ARG A 87 -13.95 9.57 -4.63
N ILE A 88 -13.89 8.24 -4.53
CA ILE A 88 -14.81 7.33 -5.23
C ILE A 88 -16.25 7.57 -4.78
N VAL A 89 -16.48 7.61 -3.46
CA VAL A 89 -17.82 7.83 -2.90
C VAL A 89 -18.36 9.19 -3.34
N ARG A 90 -17.57 10.26 -3.21
CA ARG A 90 -17.97 11.60 -3.63
C ARG A 90 -18.32 11.67 -5.11
N SER A 91 -17.45 11.14 -5.98
CA SER A 91 -17.69 11.14 -7.43
C SER A 91 -18.96 10.36 -7.78
N ARG A 92 -19.21 9.22 -7.12
CA ARG A 92 -20.44 8.45 -7.32
C ARG A 92 -21.68 9.23 -6.86
N THR A 93 -21.62 9.94 -5.74
CA THR A 93 -22.71 10.79 -5.26
C THR A 93 -23.01 11.91 -6.25
N GLU A 94 -21.98 12.63 -6.72
CA GLU A 94 -22.13 13.70 -7.71
C GLU A 94 -22.78 13.20 -9.02
N VAL A 95 -22.39 12.01 -9.50
CA VAL A 95 -23.02 11.39 -10.69
C VAL A 95 -24.49 11.07 -10.46
N LEU A 96 -24.83 10.49 -9.30
CA LEU A 96 -26.23 10.18 -8.97
C LEU A 96 -27.09 11.44 -8.87
N GLU A 97 -26.56 12.51 -8.28
CA GLU A 97 -27.24 13.80 -8.23
C GLU A 97 -27.49 14.34 -9.65
N LEU A 98 -26.51 14.32 -10.55
CA LEU A 98 -26.70 14.76 -11.93
C LEU A 98 -27.77 13.96 -12.68
N LEU A 99 -27.82 12.64 -12.48
CA LEU A 99 -28.83 11.77 -13.09
C LEU A 99 -30.24 12.07 -12.56
N ASP A 100 -30.38 12.29 -11.25
CA ASP A 100 -31.66 12.69 -10.63
C ASP A 100 -32.16 14.04 -11.18
N HIS A 101 -31.26 15.03 -11.28
CA HIS A 101 -31.58 16.32 -11.89
C HIS A 101 -31.99 16.18 -13.37
N ALA A 102 -31.27 15.37 -14.15
CA ALA A 102 -31.61 15.12 -15.55
C ALA A 102 -32.99 14.45 -15.71
N GLY A 103 -33.31 13.49 -14.84
CA GLY A 103 -34.63 12.84 -14.81
C GLY A 103 -35.76 13.83 -14.53
N LYS A 104 -35.59 14.71 -13.54
CA LYS A 104 -36.57 15.75 -13.17
C LYS A 104 -36.77 16.77 -14.30
N VAL A 105 -35.70 17.21 -14.95
CA VAL A 105 -35.77 18.12 -16.10
C VAL A 105 -36.54 17.46 -17.25
N SER A 106 -36.26 16.19 -17.55
CA SER A 106 -36.95 15.46 -18.61
C SER A 106 -38.44 15.25 -18.32
N GLN A 107 -38.85 15.12 -17.05
CA GLN A 107 -40.25 15.05 -16.65
C GLN A 107 -40.98 16.39 -16.74
N THR A 108 -40.28 17.52 -16.54
CA THR A 108 -40.88 18.86 -16.62
C THR A 108 -41.08 19.32 -18.06
N LEU A 109 -40.34 18.72 -19.01
CA LEU A 109 -40.40 19.03 -20.45
C LEU A 109 -41.38 18.14 -21.23
N MET A 110 -42.01 17.15 -20.60
CA MET A 110 -43.11 16.34 -21.15
C MET A 110 -44.44 16.74 -20.54
#